data_AF-A0A1R4KME1-F1
#
_entry.id   AF-A0A1R4KME1-F1
#
_cell.length_a   1.000
_cell.length_b   1.000
_cell.length_c   1.000
_cell.angle_alpha   90.00
_cell.angle_beta   90.00
_cell.angle_gamma   90.00
#
_symmetry.space_group_name_H-M   'P 1'
#
loop_
_entity.id
_entity.type
_entity.pdbx_description
1 polymer ?
#
loop_
_entity_poly.entity_id
_entity_poly.type
_entity_poly.pdbx_seq_one_letter_code
_entity_poly.pdbx_strand_id
1 'polypeptide(L)'
;MDPRIDQGWVPAAPFHARFNELLADAGLPWRVLALALDLPAPLARRLTHGQPGRDRIRVQDAQRLMETSAAALKSLANEQTAAQPVRRRIRRLRARGLDSAEIARRSGITRTHLATLERDCPLHTSRLVSLRLQALEDELDHVPGMAPTRAPA
;
A
#
# COMPACT_ATOMS: atom_id res chain seq x y z
N MET A 1 18.85 -30.77 -15.11
CA MET A 1 17.67 -29.92 -14.82
C MET A 1 18.19 -28.54 -14.40
N ASP A 2 17.70 -27.41 -14.90
CA ASP A 2 16.37 -27.22 -15.50
C ASP A 2 16.35 -26.18 -16.65
N PRO A 3 15.74 -26.48 -17.81
CA PRO A 3 15.72 -25.61 -19.01
C PRO A 3 14.78 -24.39 -18.94
N ARG A 4 14.42 -23.92 -17.73
CA ARG A 4 13.36 -22.94 -17.51
C ARG A 4 13.58 -22.04 -16.28
N ILE A 5 14.60 -21.18 -16.30
CA ILE A 5 14.27 -19.80 -15.91
C ILE A 5 13.29 -19.33 -17.00
N ASP A 6 12.01 -19.67 -16.88
CA ASP A 6 10.95 -19.28 -17.81
C ASP A 6 10.87 -17.74 -17.81
N GLN A 7 11.65 -17.12 -18.71
CA GLN A 7 11.65 -15.74 -19.20
C GLN A 7 10.96 -14.70 -18.30
N GLY A 8 11.35 -14.60 -17.03
CA GLY A 8 10.87 -13.54 -16.12
C GLY A 8 10.17 -14.01 -14.85
N TRP A 9 10.23 -15.27 -14.45
CA TRP A 9 9.66 -15.74 -13.16
C TRP A 9 10.63 -16.56 -12.32
N VAL A 10 10.71 -16.26 -11.02
CA VAL A 10 11.59 -16.92 -10.03
C VAL A 10 10.80 -17.44 -8.83
N PRO A 11 11.33 -18.42 -8.05
CA PRO A 11 10.67 -18.90 -6.83
C PRO A 11 10.46 -17.76 -5.82
N ALA A 12 9.26 -17.67 -5.25
CA ALA A 12 8.88 -16.59 -4.33
C ALA A 12 9.43 -16.76 -2.91
N ALA A 13 9.83 -17.97 -2.50
CA ALA A 13 10.23 -18.31 -1.13
C ALA A 13 11.24 -17.32 -0.49
N PRO A 14 12.38 -16.97 -1.11
CA PRO A 14 13.31 -16.00 -0.51
C PRO A 14 12.73 -14.59 -0.38
N PHE A 15 11.78 -14.23 -1.25
CA PHE A 15 11.16 -12.91 -1.26
C PHE A 15 10.10 -12.74 -0.17
N HIS A 16 9.56 -13.83 0.39
CA HIS A 16 8.73 -13.75 1.60
C HIS A 16 9.54 -13.21 2.78
N ALA A 17 10.71 -13.80 3.05
CA ALA A 17 11.58 -13.35 4.13
C ALA A 17 11.97 -11.89 3.93
N ARG A 18 12.45 -11.54 2.72
CA ARG A 18 12.83 -10.17 2.38
C ARG A 18 11.70 -9.15 2.54
N PHE A 19 10.48 -9.49 2.10
CA PHE A 19 9.32 -8.61 2.23
C PHE A 19 8.97 -8.36 3.71
N ASN A 20 8.98 -9.43 4.53
CA ASN A 20 8.66 -9.31 5.95
C ASN A 20 9.75 -8.57 6.75
N GLU A 21 11.02 -8.74 6.38
CA GLU A 21 12.12 -7.91 6.92
C GLU A 21 11.89 -6.42 6.62
N LEU A 22 11.56 -6.08 5.37
CA LEU A 22 11.27 -4.69 5.00
C LEU A 22 10.07 -4.12 5.77
N LEU A 23 9.02 -4.93 6.03
CA LEU A 23 7.89 -4.51 6.86
C LEU A 23 8.32 -4.18 8.29
N ALA A 24 9.08 -5.08 8.91
CA ALA A 24 9.54 -4.94 10.28
C ALA A 24 10.46 -3.72 10.42
N ASP A 25 11.42 -3.56 9.50
CA ASP A 25 12.41 -2.51 9.56
C ASP A 25 11.84 -1.13 9.24
N ALA A 26 10.92 -1.04 8.27
CA ALA A 26 10.31 0.22 7.85
C ALA A 26 9.12 0.62 8.74
N GLY A 27 8.50 -0.32 9.47
CA GLY A 27 7.31 -0.09 10.28
C GLY A 27 6.09 0.32 9.45
N LEU A 28 6.00 -0.16 8.21
CA LEU A 28 4.93 0.19 7.27
C LEU A 28 3.89 -0.94 7.16
N PRO A 29 2.60 -0.62 6.99
CA PRO A 29 1.60 -1.62 6.61
C PRO A 29 1.93 -2.22 5.24
N TRP A 30 1.63 -3.52 5.05
CA TRP A 30 2.00 -4.24 3.82
C TRP A 30 1.43 -3.64 2.53
N ARG A 31 0.22 -3.06 2.58
CA ARG A 31 -0.38 -2.36 1.42
C ARG A 31 0.41 -1.10 1.05
N VAL A 32 0.91 -0.37 2.04
CA VAL A 32 1.74 0.83 1.83
C VAL A 32 3.09 0.43 1.25
N LEU A 33 3.69 -0.64 1.77
CA LEU A 33 4.93 -1.19 1.23
C LEU A 33 4.76 -1.67 -0.22
N ALA A 34 3.65 -2.36 -0.51
CA ALA A 34 3.33 -2.81 -1.87
C ALA A 34 3.30 -1.64 -2.85
N LEU A 35 2.60 -0.56 -2.51
CA LEU A 35 2.53 0.63 -3.36
C LEU A 35 3.89 1.34 -3.49
N ALA A 36 4.68 1.40 -2.40
CA ALA A 36 6.01 1.99 -2.44
C ALA A 36 6.95 1.24 -3.40
N LEU A 37 6.79 -0.08 -3.48
CA LEU A 37 7.56 -0.98 -4.33
C LEU A 37 6.94 -1.22 -5.71
N ASP A 38 5.81 -0.57 -6.03
CA ASP A 38 5.03 -0.81 -7.25
C ASP A 38 4.67 -2.30 -7.46
N LEU A 39 4.36 -3.00 -6.37
CA LEU A 39 3.99 -4.42 -6.38
C LEU A 39 2.47 -4.59 -6.45
N PRO A 40 1.97 -5.56 -7.23
CA PRO A 40 0.55 -5.91 -7.22
C PRO A 40 0.07 -6.28 -5.82
N ALA A 41 -1.06 -5.72 -5.38
CA ALA A 41 -1.62 -6.01 -4.05
C ALA A 41 -1.84 -7.52 -3.77
N PRO A 42 -2.31 -8.36 -4.73
CA PRO A 42 -2.41 -9.80 -4.52
C PRO A 42 -1.06 -10.47 -4.25
N LEU A 43 0.01 -10.01 -4.91
CA LEU A 43 1.37 -10.52 -4.70
C LEU A 43 1.86 -10.14 -3.31
N ALA A 44 1.77 -8.86 -2.92
CA ALA A 44 2.21 -8.41 -1.61
C ALA A 44 1.43 -9.07 -0.46
N ARG A 45 0.11 -9.27 -0.64
CA ARG A 45 -0.71 -10.04 0.30
C ARG A 45 -0.21 -11.47 0.46
N ARG A 46 0.15 -12.13 -0.65
CA ARG A 46 0.73 -13.48 -0.63
C ARG A 46 2.10 -13.51 0.02
N LEU A 47 2.97 -12.55 -0.25
CA LEU A 47 4.30 -12.47 0.40
C LEU A 47 4.17 -12.28 1.93
N THR A 48 3.12 -11.57 2.37
CA THR A 48 2.87 -11.30 3.80
C THR A 48 2.17 -12.46 4.51
N HIS A 49 1.13 -13.04 3.90
CA HIS A 49 0.22 -13.99 4.57
C HIS A 49 0.19 -15.39 3.96
N GLY A 50 0.82 -15.58 2.80
CA GLY A 50 0.84 -16.85 2.08
C GLY A 50 1.91 -17.80 2.62
N GLN A 51 1.71 -19.10 2.36
CA GLN A 51 2.67 -20.13 2.74
C GLN A 51 3.78 -20.22 1.69
N PRO A 52 5.07 -20.12 2.08
CA PRO A 52 6.17 -20.29 1.14
C PRO A 52 6.22 -21.73 0.63
N GLY A 53 6.48 -21.94 -0.67
CA GLY A 53 6.84 -23.28 -1.15
C GLY A 53 6.52 -23.64 -2.61
N ARG A 54 5.59 -22.96 -3.28
CA ARG A 54 5.28 -23.23 -4.71
C ARG A 54 5.06 -22.00 -5.58
N ASP A 55 5.07 -20.83 -4.95
CA ASP A 55 4.74 -19.59 -5.61
C ASP A 55 5.91 -19.06 -6.44
N ARG A 56 5.57 -18.42 -7.56
CA ARG A 56 6.51 -17.67 -8.40
C ARG A 56 6.19 -16.18 -8.34
N ILE A 57 7.22 -15.37 -8.51
CA ILE A 57 7.20 -13.91 -8.59
C ILE A 57 7.93 -13.47 -9.86
N ARG A 58 7.52 -12.35 -10.47
CA ARG A 58 8.21 -11.81 -11.64
C ARG A 58 9.62 -11.37 -11.26
N VAL A 59 10.59 -11.54 -12.16
CA VAL A 59 11.97 -11.09 -11.94
C VAL A 59 12.03 -9.60 -11.62
N GLN A 60 11.21 -8.77 -12.28
CA GLN A 60 11.15 -7.33 -12.02
C GLN A 60 10.67 -7.01 -10.59
N ASP A 61 9.65 -7.73 -10.12
CA ASP A 61 9.13 -7.57 -8.75
C ASP A 61 10.15 -8.04 -7.71
N ALA A 62 10.85 -9.14 -8.00
CA ALA A 62 11.97 -9.64 -7.21
C ALA A 62 13.13 -8.65 -7.14
N GLN A 63 13.51 -8.02 -8.25
CA GLN A 63 14.55 -7.00 -8.31
C GLN A 63 14.19 -5.79 -7.43
N ARG A 64 12.96 -5.27 -7.55
CA ARG A 64 12.48 -4.15 -6.71
C ARG A 64 12.58 -4.46 -5.21
N LEU A 65 12.28 -5.70 -4.81
CA LEU A 65 12.40 -6.13 -3.41
C LEU A 65 13.83 -6.21 -2.91
N MET A 66 14.76 -6.60 -3.78
CA MET A 66 16.18 -6.73 -3.43
C MET A 66 16.89 -5.38 -3.43
N GLU A 67 16.56 -4.50 -4.37
CA GLU A 67 17.17 -3.18 -4.52
C GLU A 67 16.65 -2.17 -3.48
N THR A 68 15.46 -2.40 -2.92
CA THR A 68 14.89 -1.49 -1.94
C THR A 68 15.46 -1.75 -0.55
N SER A 69 15.82 -0.67 0.15
CA SER A 69 16.24 -0.68 1.55
C SER A 69 15.19 -0.08 2.47
N ALA A 70 15.20 -0.46 3.75
CA ALA A 70 14.35 0.16 4.76
C ALA A 70 14.62 1.66 4.93
N ALA A 71 15.87 2.11 4.69
CA ALA A 71 16.23 3.53 4.71
C ALA A 71 15.53 4.32 3.59
N ALA A 72 15.50 3.77 2.37
CA ALA A 72 14.76 4.37 1.25
C ALA A 72 13.24 4.40 1.50
N LEU A 73 12.70 3.38 2.18
CA LEU A 73 11.29 3.40 2.57
C LEU A 73 11.00 4.45 3.65
N LYS A 74 11.92 4.65 4.58
CA LYS A 74 11.81 5.70 5.61
C LYS A 74 11.93 7.11 5.02
N SER A 75 12.69 7.30 3.94
CA SER A 75 12.80 8.62 3.28
C SER A 75 11.49 9.09 2.64
N LEU A 76 10.53 8.19 2.36
CA LEU A 76 9.19 8.54 1.86
C LEU A 76 8.44 9.52 2.77
N ALA A 77 8.76 9.56 4.07
CA ALA A 77 8.18 10.52 5.00
C ALA A 77 8.68 11.96 4.77
N ASN A 78 9.85 12.12 4.15
CA ASN A 78 10.50 13.40 3.87
C ASN A 78 10.37 13.83 2.41
N GLU A 79 10.07 12.89 1.50
CA GLU A 79 9.81 13.17 0.09
C GLU A 79 8.50 13.96 -0.09
N GLN A 80 8.58 15.11 -0.74
CA GLN A 80 7.42 15.96 -1.02
C GLN A 80 6.67 15.48 -2.26
N THR A 81 5.34 15.47 -2.18
CA THR A 81 4.43 15.24 -3.31
C THR A 81 3.30 16.25 -3.30
N ALA A 82 2.66 16.47 -4.44
CA ALA A 82 1.53 17.37 -4.54
C ALA A 82 0.39 16.93 -3.61
N ALA A 83 -0.16 17.86 -2.83
CA ALA A 83 -1.27 17.55 -1.92
C ALA A 83 -2.61 17.46 -2.64
N GLN A 84 -2.74 17.99 -3.87
CA GLN A 84 -4.03 18.02 -4.58
C GLN A 84 -4.63 16.62 -4.83
N PRO A 85 -3.89 15.61 -5.32
CA PRO A 85 -4.41 14.24 -5.44
C PRO A 85 -4.80 13.63 -4.09
N VAL A 86 -4.00 13.89 -3.05
CA VAL A 86 -4.25 13.43 -1.67
C VAL A 86 -5.59 13.98 -1.16
N ARG A 87 -5.85 15.28 -1.37
CA ARG A 87 -7.11 15.92 -0.98
C ARG A 87 -8.31 15.38 -1.75
N ARG A 88 -8.15 15.13 -3.05
CA ARG A 88 -9.21 14.48 -3.85
C ARG A 88 -9.55 13.10 -3.29
N ARG A 89 -8.53 12.33 -2.90
CA ARG A 89 -8.70 11.02 -2.27
C ARG A 89 -9.43 11.12 -0.92
N ILE A 90 -9.05 12.05 -0.04
CA ILE A 90 -9.76 12.29 1.22
C ILE A 90 -11.24 12.59 0.95
N ARG A 91 -11.56 13.47 -0.02
CA ARG A 91 -12.95 13.78 -0.40
C ARG A 91 -13.72 12.55 -0.88
N ARG A 92 -13.09 11.67 -1.67
CA ARG A 92 -13.72 10.40 -2.11
C ARG A 92 -14.00 9.46 -0.94
N LEU A 93 -13.06 9.35 0.00
CA LEU A 93 -13.26 8.56 1.22
C LEU A 93 -14.42 9.11 2.07
N ARG A 94 -14.57 10.43 2.17
CA ARG A 94 -15.73 11.08 2.81
C ARG A 94 -17.04 10.77 2.11
N ALA A 95 -17.05 10.84 0.78
CA ALA A 95 -18.24 10.54 -0.01
C ALA A 95 -18.71 9.08 0.16
N ARG A 96 -17.81 8.18 0.57
CA ARG A 96 -18.12 6.79 0.96
C ARG A 96 -18.59 6.64 2.42
N GLY A 97 -18.77 7.75 3.14
CA GLY A 97 -19.28 7.76 4.51
C GLY A 97 -18.21 7.61 5.60
N LEU A 98 -16.91 7.61 5.26
CA LEU A 98 -15.87 7.56 6.29
C LEU A 98 -15.69 8.94 6.93
N ASP A 99 -15.64 8.97 8.26
CA ASP A 99 -15.34 10.20 9.00
C ASP A 99 -13.82 10.45 9.17
N SER A 100 -13.43 11.57 9.78
CA SER A 100 -12.01 11.93 9.99
C SER A 100 -11.30 10.89 10.86
N ALA A 101 -12.00 10.39 11.88
CA ALA A 101 -11.42 9.47 12.84
C ALA A 101 -11.18 8.11 12.19
N GLU A 102 -12.12 7.65 11.36
CA GLU A 102 -12.03 6.42 10.60
C GLU A 102 -10.90 6.47 9.57
N ILE A 103 -10.81 7.57 8.80
CA ILE A 103 -9.72 7.76 7.83
C ILE A 103 -8.37 7.78 8.55
N ALA A 104 -8.25 8.57 9.63
CA ALA A 104 -7.01 8.66 10.41
C ALA A 104 -6.58 7.29 10.95
N ARG A 105 -7.52 6.57 11.59
CA ARG A 105 -7.27 5.25 12.17
C ARG A 105 -6.83 4.22 11.13
N ARG A 106 -7.54 4.13 10.00
CA ARG A 106 -7.26 3.10 8.98
C ARG A 106 -6.06 3.42 8.11
N SER A 107 -5.80 4.70 7.83
CA SER A 107 -4.62 5.10 7.05
C SER A 107 -3.35 5.20 7.91
N GLY A 108 -3.47 5.30 9.25
CA GLY A 108 -2.34 5.55 10.15
C GLY A 108 -1.81 6.98 10.09
N ILE A 109 -2.62 7.93 9.62
CA ILE A 109 -2.32 9.37 9.60
C ILE A 109 -2.95 10.03 10.82
N THR A 110 -2.29 11.01 11.43
CA THR A 110 -2.85 11.70 12.59
C THR A 110 -4.07 12.56 12.20
N ARG A 111 -5.05 12.67 13.09
CA ARG A 111 -6.24 13.52 12.87
C ARG A 111 -5.87 14.98 12.61
N THR A 112 -4.83 15.48 13.27
CA THR A 112 -4.30 16.84 13.06
C THR A 112 -3.77 17.03 11.64
N HIS A 113 -2.95 16.09 11.14
CA HIS A 113 -2.43 16.18 9.77
C HIS A 113 -3.56 16.07 8.76
N LEU A 114 -4.54 15.19 8.99
CA LEU A 114 -5.73 15.11 8.14
C LEU A 114 -6.49 16.44 8.09
N ALA A 115 -6.69 17.09 9.25
CA ALA A 115 -7.34 18.40 9.33
C ALA A 115 -6.55 19.49 8.57
N THR A 116 -5.21 19.49 8.64
CA THR A 116 -4.35 20.40 7.87
C THR A 116 -4.51 20.21 6.37
N LEU A 117 -4.57 18.97 5.88
CA LEU A 117 -4.80 18.68 4.46
C LEU A 117 -6.18 19.15 3.98
N GLU A 118 -7.19 19.07 4.86
CA GLU A 118 -8.55 19.49 4.55
C GLU A 118 -8.70 21.02 4.58
N ARG A 119 -8.18 21.68 5.61
CA ARG A 119 -8.40 23.11 5.93
C ARG A 119 -7.34 24.04 5.34
N ASP A 120 -6.08 23.78 5.64
CA ASP A 120 -4.97 24.72 5.34
C ASP A 120 -4.52 24.63 3.88
N CYS A 121 -5.00 23.62 3.16
CA CYS A 121 -4.77 23.45 1.72
C CYS A 121 -3.28 23.53 1.33
N PRO A 122 -2.36 22.82 2.02
CA PRO A 122 -0.95 22.91 1.70
C PRO A 122 -0.72 22.49 0.25
N LEU A 123 0.30 23.07 -0.41
CA LEU A 123 0.64 22.69 -1.78
C LEU A 123 1.24 21.27 -1.82
N HIS A 124 1.98 20.89 -0.78
CA HIS A 124 2.72 19.64 -0.71
C HIS A 124 2.44 18.88 0.59
N THR A 125 2.59 17.56 0.52
CA THR A 125 2.56 16.64 1.67
C THR A 125 3.62 15.56 1.46
N SER A 126 3.84 14.69 2.45
CA SER A 126 4.80 13.61 2.27
C SER A 126 4.27 12.50 1.37
N ARG A 127 5.17 11.87 0.61
CA ARG A 127 4.85 10.72 -0.23
C ARG A 127 4.26 9.57 0.58
N LEU A 128 4.75 9.35 1.80
CA LEU A 128 4.20 8.36 2.72
C LEU A 128 2.72 8.59 3.04
N VAL A 129 2.31 9.84 3.27
CA VAL A 129 0.90 10.19 3.52
C VAL A 129 0.03 9.88 2.30
N SER A 130 0.52 10.21 1.10
CA SER A 130 -0.17 9.87 -0.15
C SER A 130 -0.37 8.36 -0.31
N LEU A 131 0.68 7.57 -0.08
CA LEU A 131 0.64 6.11 -0.15
C LEU A 131 -0.30 5.48 0.89
N ARG A 132 -0.32 6.01 2.12
CA ARG A 132 -1.24 5.57 3.18
C ARG A 132 -2.71 5.76 2.81
N LEU A 133 -3.05 6.91 2.26
CA LEU A 133 -4.42 7.18 1.81
C LEU A 133 -4.77 6.35 0.59
N GLN A 134 -3.83 6.16 -0.34
CA GLN A 134 -4.03 5.30 -1.51
C GLN A 134 -4.30 3.85 -1.10
N ALA A 135 -3.50 3.31 -0.17
CA ALA A 135 -3.69 1.96 0.35
C ALA A 135 -5.09 1.76 0.97
N LEU A 136 -5.61 2.78 1.66
CA LEU A 136 -6.97 2.76 2.22
C LEU A 136 -8.05 2.81 1.12
N GLU A 137 -7.87 3.65 0.10
CA GLU A 137 -8.78 3.71 -1.04
C GLU A 137 -8.84 2.36 -1.78
N ASP A 138 -7.68 1.79 -2.11
CA ASP A 138 -7.55 0.50 -2.79
C ASP A 138 -8.16 -0.63 -1.94
N GLU A 139 -8.00 -0.60 -0.62
CA GLU A 139 -8.61 -1.58 0.30
C GLU A 139 -10.14 -1.53 0.25
N LEU A 140 -10.72 -0.33 0.19
CA LEU A 140 -12.17 -0.14 0.10
C LEU A 140 -12.71 -0.53 -1.27
N ASP A 141 -11.94 -0.32 -2.34
CA ASP A 141 -12.30 -0.76 -3.70
C ASP A 141 -12.25 -2.27 -3.86
N HIS A 142 -11.39 -2.94 -3.09
CA HIS A 142 -11.17 -4.38 -3.19
C HIS A 142 -12.02 -5.21 -2.23
N VAL A 143 -13.05 -4.64 -1.56
CA VAL A 143 -14.01 -5.41 -0.74
C VAL A 143 -14.87 -6.28 -1.68
N PRO A 144 -14.65 -7.60 -1.75
CA PRO A 144 -15.49 -8.48 -2.54
C PRO A 144 -16.74 -8.77 -1.73
N GLY A 145 -17.90 -8.28 -2.17
CA GLY A 145 -19.19 -8.73 -1.63
C GLY A 145 -20.05 -7.71 -0.87
N MET A 146 -19.92 -6.40 -1.12
CA MET A 146 -21.04 -5.50 -0.79
C MET A 146 -22.10 -5.62 -1.90
N ALA A 147 -22.92 -6.68 -1.83
CA ALA A 147 -24.17 -6.72 -2.59
C ALA A 147 -25.04 -5.51 -2.18
N PRO A 148 -25.77 -4.86 -3.11
CA PRO A 148 -26.76 -3.87 -2.71
C PRO A 148 -27.80 -4.59 -1.85
N THR A 149 -27.87 -4.25 -0.56
CA THR A 149 -28.97 -4.63 0.32
C THR A 149 -30.27 -4.15 -0.34
N ARG A 150 -31.01 -5.05 -1.00
CA ARG A 150 -32.39 -4.77 -1.40
C ARG A 150 -33.18 -4.54 -0.11
N ALA A 151 -33.78 -3.36 0.00
CA ALA A 151 -34.76 -3.07 1.04
C ALA A 151 -35.92 -4.10 0.94
N PRO A 152 -36.46 -4.58 2.07
CA PRO A 152 -37.67 -5.39 2.03
C PRO A 152 -38.83 -4.53 1.55
N ALA A 153 -39.60 -5.08 0.60
CA ALA A 153 -40.91 -4.57 0.22
C ALA A 153 -41.96 -4.94 1.28
#